data_AF-A0A661IR19-F1
#
_entry.id   AF-A0A661IR19-F1
#
_cell.length_a   1.000
_cell.length_b   1.000
_cell.length_c   1.000
_cell.angle_alpha   90.00
_cell.angle_beta   90.00
_cell.angle_gamma   90.00
#
_symmetry.space_group_name_H-M   'P 1'
#
loop_
_entity.id
_entity.type
_entity.pdbx_description
1 polymer ?
#
loop_
_entity_poly.entity_id
_entity_poly.type
_entity_poly.pdbx_seq_one_letter_code
_entity_poly.pdbx_strand_id
1 'polypeptide(L)'
;MCIDICKSLFRNLASEGMVFSEGVFNTITATYVRTAHETLKRYEDDAAINGLVFDRHEESLAVDTFTKGIKIAAKTFMEDPLGIPLIPSWDRVTSAIPDILRRLREAVEEDNR
;
A
#
# COMPACT_ATOMS: atom_id res chain seq x y z
N MET A 1 5.76 3.71 4.80
CA MET A 1 4.55 4.12 4.04
C MET A 1 4.41 3.43 2.69
N CYS A 2 5.22 3.72 1.65
CA CYS A 2 5.11 3.05 0.34
C CYS A 2 5.15 1.50 0.45
N ILE A 3 6.09 0.97 1.23
CA ILE A 3 6.22 -0.47 1.48
C ILE A 3 4.93 -1.06 2.05
N ASP A 4 4.29 -0.36 2.99
CA ASP A 4 3.07 -0.81 3.67
C ASP A 4 1.87 -0.82 2.72
N ILE A 5 1.77 0.21 1.86
CA ILE A 5 0.78 0.30 0.78
C ILE A 5 0.94 -0.89 -0.18
N CYS A 6 2.15 -1.15 -0.67
CA CYS A 6 2.42 -2.28 -1.56
C CYS A 6 2.08 -3.62 -0.90
N LYS A 7 2.48 -3.84 0.36
CA LYS A 7 2.13 -5.05 1.12
C LYS A 7 0.62 -5.23 1.23
N SER A 8 -0.13 -4.16 1.53
CA SER A 8 -1.58 -4.20 1.63
C SER A 8 -2.22 -4.55 0.28
N LEU A 9 -1.76 -3.94 -0.82
CA LEU A 9 -2.25 -4.21 -2.17
C LEU A 9 -2.01 -5.68 -2.56
N PHE A 10 -0.80 -6.20 -2.36
CA PHE A 10 -0.48 -7.58 -2.69
C PHE A 10 -1.33 -8.58 -1.90
N ARG A 11 -1.54 -8.32 -0.60
CA ARG A 11 -2.40 -9.17 0.24
C ARG A 11 -3.86 -9.13 -0.18
N ASN A 12 -4.41 -7.96 -0.45
CA ASN A 12 -5.80 -7.83 -0.89
C ASN A 12 -6.02 -8.57 -2.21
N LEU A 13 -5.17 -8.34 -3.21
CA LEU A 13 -5.26 -9.02 -4.50
C LEU A 13 -5.06 -10.55 -4.36
N ALA A 14 -4.15 -10.99 -3.51
CA ALA A 14 -3.96 -12.41 -3.23
C ALA A 14 -5.18 -13.03 -2.55
N SER A 15 -5.83 -12.30 -1.63
CA SER A 15 -7.07 -12.75 -0.98
C SER A 15 -8.25 -12.85 -1.95
N GLU A 16 -8.22 -12.07 -3.04
CA GLU A 16 -9.16 -12.16 -4.16
C GLU A 16 -8.79 -13.26 -5.19
N GLY A 17 -7.70 -14.01 -4.94
CA GLY A 17 -7.29 -15.15 -5.77
C GLY A 17 -6.19 -14.86 -6.78
N MET A 18 -5.58 -13.67 -6.75
CA MET A 18 -4.44 -13.35 -7.61
C MET A 18 -3.21 -14.14 -7.19
N VAL A 19 -2.61 -14.88 -8.14
CA VAL A 19 -1.37 -15.62 -7.91
C VAL A 19 -0.18 -14.71 -8.16
N PHE A 20 0.58 -14.42 -7.12
CA PHE A 20 1.85 -13.70 -7.24
C PHE A 20 3.01 -14.68 -7.34
N SER A 21 3.87 -14.44 -8.33
CA SER A 21 5.16 -15.11 -8.48
C SER A 21 6.26 -14.06 -8.60
N GLU A 22 7.51 -14.49 -8.50
CA GLU A 22 8.66 -13.61 -8.74
C GLU A 22 8.59 -12.93 -10.12
N GLY A 23 8.15 -13.66 -11.15
CA GLY A 23 7.93 -13.11 -12.49
C GLY A 23 6.88 -12.00 -12.52
N VAL A 24 5.78 -12.15 -11.78
CA VAL A 24 4.75 -11.10 -11.65
C VAL A 24 5.34 -9.85 -10.99
N PHE A 25 6.09 -10.01 -9.89
CA PHE A 25 6.72 -8.86 -9.21
C PHE A 25 7.77 -8.15 -10.06
N ASN A 26 8.58 -8.91 -10.82
CA ASN A 26 9.53 -8.33 -11.77
C ASN A 26 8.81 -7.54 -12.86
N THR A 27 7.68 -8.06 -13.36
CA THR A 27 6.86 -7.39 -14.35
C THR A 27 6.26 -6.10 -13.80
N ILE A 28 5.63 -6.15 -12.61
CA ILE A 28 5.08 -4.96 -11.93
C ILE A 28 6.15 -3.89 -11.75
N THR A 29 7.34 -4.28 -11.29
CA THR A 29 8.45 -3.35 -11.06
C THR A 29 8.90 -2.68 -12.37
N ALA A 30 9.09 -3.47 -13.43
CA ALA A 30 9.49 -2.93 -14.74
C ALA A 30 8.42 -2.02 -15.35
N THR A 31 7.15 -2.42 -15.26
CA THR A 31 6.01 -1.61 -15.71
C THR A 31 5.92 -0.30 -14.94
N TYR A 32 6.06 -0.35 -13.61
CA TYR A 32 6.06 0.86 -12.78
C TYR A 32 7.15 1.85 -13.22
N VAL A 33 8.41 1.41 -13.32
CA VAL A 33 9.53 2.28 -13.72
C VAL A 33 9.28 2.89 -15.10
N ARG A 34 8.84 2.08 -16.07
CA ARG A 34 8.53 2.55 -17.43
C ARG A 34 7.44 3.62 -17.41
N THR A 35 6.31 3.34 -16.76
CA THR A 35 5.18 4.28 -16.66
C THR A 35 5.54 5.54 -15.89
N ALA A 36 6.33 5.42 -14.82
CA ALA A 36 6.79 6.55 -14.04
C ALA A 36 7.66 7.48 -14.88
N HIS A 37 8.64 6.96 -15.63
CA HIS A 37 9.46 7.78 -16.53
C HIS A 37 8.66 8.47 -17.64
N GLU A 38 7.67 7.80 -18.22
CA GLU A 38 6.75 8.42 -19.20
C GLU A 38 5.95 9.57 -18.55
N THR A 39 5.55 9.37 -17.29
CA THR A 39 4.79 10.35 -16.51
C THR A 39 5.63 11.56 -16.14
N LEU A 40 6.89 11.35 -15.72
CA LEU A 40 7.85 12.42 -15.44
C LEU A 40 8.02 13.34 -16.64
N LYS A 41 8.25 12.76 -17.82
CA LYS A 41 8.41 13.55 -19.04
C LYS A 41 7.14 14.36 -19.35
N ARG A 42 5.97 13.74 -19.22
CA ARG A 42 4.69 14.43 -19.47
C ARG A 42 4.50 15.63 -18.56
N TYR A 43 4.81 15.49 -17.27
CA TYR A 43 4.64 16.58 -16.32
C TYR A 43 5.75 17.64 -16.42
N GLU A 44 6.96 17.26 -16.81
CA GLU A 44 8.01 18.22 -17.19
C GLU A 44 7.56 19.08 -18.38
N ASP A 45 7.04 18.45 -19.44
CA ASP A 45 6.52 19.15 -20.62
C ASP A 45 5.33 20.06 -20.27
N ASP A 46 4.40 19.61 -19.42
CA ASP A 46 3.26 20.39 -18.95
C ASP A 46 3.69 21.59 -18.08
N ALA A 47 4.62 21.37 -17.15
CA ALA A 47 5.18 22.44 -16.33
C ALA A 47 5.88 23.50 -17.20
N ALA A 48 6.64 23.09 -18.23
CA ALA A 48 7.29 24.01 -19.15
C ALA A 48 6.29 24.89 -19.91
N ILE A 49 5.17 24.31 -20.37
CA ILE A 49 4.10 25.07 -21.06
C ILE A 49 3.45 26.10 -20.11
N ASN A 50 3.25 25.72 -18.84
CA ASN A 50 2.61 26.57 -17.84
C ASN A 50 3.58 27.52 -17.12
N GLY A 51 4.88 27.49 -17.45
CA GLY A 51 5.91 28.30 -16.77
C GLY A 51 6.15 27.89 -15.31
N LEU A 52 5.84 26.65 -14.94
CA LEU A 52 6.06 26.08 -13.61
C LEU A 52 7.46 25.45 -13.54
N VAL A 53 8.06 25.49 -12.34
CA VAL A 53 9.33 24.80 -12.08
C VAL A 53 9.06 23.32 -11.84
N PHE A 54 9.78 22.46 -12.56
CA PHE A 54 9.73 21.01 -12.39
C PHE A 54 11.13 20.48 -12.10
N ASP A 55 11.35 19.95 -10.89
CA ASP A 55 12.63 19.34 -10.53
C ASP A 55 12.67 17.88 -10.95
N ARG A 56 13.20 17.65 -12.16
CA ARG A 56 13.32 16.30 -12.71
C ARG A 56 14.19 15.37 -11.86
N HIS A 57 15.19 15.89 -11.15
CA HIS A 57 16.08 15.05 -10.36
C HIS A 57 15.36 14.53 -9.13
N GLU A 58 14.75 15.41 -8.35
CA GLU A 58 13.99 15.05 -7.16
C GLU A 58 12.84 14.09 -7.51
N GLU A 59 12.12 14.36 -8.59
CA GLU A 59 11.05 13.49 -9.05
C GLU A 59 11.56 12.10 -9.49
N SER A 60 12.73 12.02 -10.13
CA SER A 60 13.36 10.73 -10.46
C SER A 60 13.80 9.97 -9.21
N LEU A 61 14.34 10.67 -8.20
CA LEU A 61 14.70 10.07 -6.91
C LEU A 61 13.47 9.49 -6.19
N ALA A 62 12.31 10.15 -6.29
CA ALA A 62 11.06 9.63 -5.76
C ALA A 62 10.65 8.32 -6.45
N VAL A 63 10.75 8.25 -7.79
CA VAL A 63 10.49 7.03 -8.57
C VAL A 63 11.41 5.89 -8.15
N ASP A 64 12.71 6.15 -7.99
CA ASP A 64 13.69 5.15 -7.55
C ASP A 64 13.39 4.65 -6.13
N THR A 65 13.02 5.56 -5.24
CA THR A 65 12.69 5.25 -3.85
C THR A 65 11.46 4.35 -3.77
N PHE A 66 10.41 4.68 -4.54
CA PHE A 66 9.21 3.85 -4.61
C PHE A 66 9.48 2.48 -5.25
N THR A 67 10.32 2.44 -6.28
CA THR A 67 10.76 1.18 -6.93
C THR A 67 11.45 0.25 -5.93
N LYS A 68 12.32 0.79 -5.06
CA LYS A 68 12.91 0.03 -3.94
C LYS A 68 11.83 -0.45 -2.96
N GLY A 69 10.85 0.40 -2.67
CA GLY A 69 9.69 0.06 -1.83
C GLY A 69 8.90 -1.14 -2.36
N ILE A 70 8.60 -1.17 -3.67
CA ILE A 70 7.93 -2.31 -4.33
C ILE A 70 8.74 -3.60 -4.13
N LYS A 71 10.05 -3.55 -4.38
CA LYS A 71 10.93 -4.73 -4.24
C LYS A 71 10.97 -5.26 -2.80
N ILE A 72 11.06 -4.37 -1.81
CA ILE A 72 11.05 -4.75 -0.39
C ILE A 72 9.70 -5.38 -0.03
N ALA A 73 8.59 -4.76 -0.45
CA ALA A 73 7.26 -5.28 -0.19
C ALA A 73 7.02 -6.66 -0.83
N ALA A 74 7.46 -6.83 -2.09
CA ALA A 74 7.36 -8.08 -2.82
C ALA A 74 8.15 -9.20 -2.13
N LYS A 75 9.39 -8.91 -1.71
CA LYS A 75 10.21 -9.86 -0.94
C LYS A 75 9.52 -10.27 0.36
N THR A 76 9.05 -9.31 1.16
CA THR A 76 8.34 -9.62 2.41
C THR A 76 7.06 -10.43 2.16
N PHE A 77 6.31 -10.11 1.11
CA PHE A 77 5.10 -10.86 0.76
C PHE A 77 5.41 -12.29 0.35
N MET A 78 6.49 -12.53 -0.40
CA MET A 78 6.91 -13.88 -0.78
C MET A 78 7.39 -14.70 0.41
N GLU A 79 8.00 -14.07 1.42
CA GLU A 79 8.44 -14.72 2.66
C GLU A 79 7.25 -15.06 3.58
N ASP A 80 6.29 -14.15 3.72
CA ASP A 80 5.08 -14.32 4.51
C ASP A 80 3.86 -13.65 3.84
N PRO A 81 3.11 -14.41 3.00
CA PRO A 81 1.96 -13.89 2.27
C PRO A 81 0.83 -13.43 3.18
N LEU A 82 0.69 -14.04 4.36
CA LEU A 82 -0.39 -13.73 5.31
C LEU A 82 -0.02 -12.55 6.20
N GLY A 83 1.25 -12.44 6.59
CA GLY A 83 1.75 -11.35 7.42
C GLY A 83 1.01 -11.23 8.75
N ILE A 84 1.01 -10.00 9.29
CA ILE A 84 0.05 -9.63 10.35
C ILE A 84 -1.34 -9.64 9.71
N PRO A 85 -2.30 -10.40 10.25
CA PRO A 85 -3.67 -10.43 9.73
C PRO A 85 -4.19 -9.00 9.54
N LEU A 86 -4.93 -8.76 8.46
CA LEU A 86 -5.74 -7.56 8.32
C LEU A 86 -6.52 -7.34 9.63
N ILE A 87 -6.67 -6.07 10.03
CA ILE A 87 -7.33 -5.69 11.30
C ILE A 87 -8.53 -6.63 11.48
N PRO A 88 -8.54 -7.46 12.54
CA PRO A 88 -9.55 -8.49 12.70
C PRO A 88 -10.92 -7.81 12.61
N SER A 89 -11.80 -8.37 11.78
CA SER A 89 -13.13 -7.80 11.61
C SER A 89 -13.80 -7.66 12.97
N TRP A 90 -14.63 -6.63 13.13
CA TRP A 90 -15.48 -6.52 14.30
C TRP A 90 -16.35 -7.77 14.47
N ASP A 91 -16.67 -8.50 13.39
CA ASP A 91 -17.32 -9.81 13.44
C ASP A 91 -16.52 -10.86 14.23
N ARG A 92 -15.18 -10.86 14.09
CA ARG A 92 -14.33 -11.76 14.89
C ARG A 92 -14.35 -11.37 16.37
N VAL A 93 -14.36 -10.07 16.67
CA VAL A 93 -14.38 -9.55 18.05
C VAL A 93 -15.73 -9.83 18.70
N THR A 94 -16.85 -9.60 18.01
CA THR A 94 -18.20 -9.90 18.50
C THR A 94 -18.46 -11.40 18.58
N SER A 95 -17.87 -12.21 17.69
CA SER A 95 -17.92 -13.67 17.81
C SER A 95 -17.15 -14.18 19.04
N ALA A 96 -15.97 -13.63 19.32
CA ALA A 96 -15.15 -14.04 20.47
C ALA A 96 -15.67 -13.48 21.80
N ILE A 97 -16.26 -12.28 21.79
CA ILE A 97 -16.79 -11.57 22.95
C ILE A 97 -18.18 -11.01 22.58
N PRO A 98 -19.25 -11.82 22.71
CA PRO A 98 -20.60 -11.45 22.26
C PRO A 98 -21.15 -10.16 22.86
N ASP A 99 -20.73 -9.80 24.08
CA ASP A 99 -21.22 -8.63 24.80
C ASP A 99 -20.29 -7.41 24.72
N ILE A 100 -19.25 -7.46 23.88
CA ILE A 100 -18.22 -6.40 23.79
C ILE A 100 -18.81 -5.03 23.47
N LEU A 101 -19.80 -4.96 22.57
CA LEU A 101 -20.43 -3.70 22.16
C LEU A 101 -21.19 -3.06 23.33
N ARG A 102 -21.85 -3.88 24.16
CA ARG A 102 -22.54 -3.42 25.37
C ARG A 102 -21.53 -2.89 26.39
N ARG A 103 -20.45 -3.63 26.63
CA ARG A 103 -19.37 -3.25 27.56
C ARG A 103 -18.67 -1.95 27.13
N LEU A 104 -18.44 -1.77 25.83
CA LEU A 104 -17.87 -0.54 25.28
C LEU A 104 -18.79 0.66 25.53
N ARG A 105 -20.11 0.50 25.32
CA ARG A 105 -21.09 1.54 25.61
C ARG A 105 -21.09 1.91 27.09
N GLU A 106 -21.14 0.91 27.98
CA GLU A 106 -21.12 1.12 29.43
C GLU A 106 -19.86 1.86 29.89
N ALA A 107 -18.69 1.47 29.39
CA ALA A 107 -17.43 2.16 29.70
C ALA A 107 -17.45 3.63 29.26
N VAL A 108 -17.99 3.94 28.08
CA VAL A 108 -18.10 5.32 27.60
C VAL A 108 -19.12 6.13 28.43
N GLU A 109 -20.22 5.51 28.85
CA GLU A 109 -21.20 6.16 29.75
C GLU A 109 -20.62 6.45 31.13
N GLU A 110 -19.78 5.56 31.66
CA GLU A 110 -19.07 5.76 32.93
C GLU A 110 -18.00 6.85 32.84
N ASP A 111 -17.23 6.91 31.75
CA ASP A 111 -16.16 7.91 31.56
C ASP A 111 -16.71 9.33 31.32
N ASN A 112 -17.96 9.43 30.86
CA ASN A 112 -18.67 10.69 30.67
C ASN A 112 -19.40 11.21 31.93
N ARG A 113 -19.34 10.49 33.06
CA ARG A 113 -19.89 10.95 34.35
C ARG A 113 -18.86 11.74 35.15
#